data_AF-A0A0T7A4X1-F1
#
_entry.id   AF-A0A0T7A4X1-F1
#
_cell.length_a   1.000
_cell.length_b   1.000
_cell.length_c   1.000
_cell.angle_alpha   90.00
_cell.angle_beta   90.00
_cell.angle_gamma   90.00
#
_symmetry.space_group_name_H-M   'P 1'
#
loop_
_entity.id
_entity.type
_entity.pdbx_description
1 polymer ?
#
loop_
_entity_poly.entity_id
_entity_poly.type
_entity_poly.pdbx_seq_one_letter_code
_entity_poly.pdbx_strand_id
1 'polypeptide(L)'
;MTGIHEKLPLLHAAGIVRPQFRETKQPGGLMTDYLADVQKYDSGADEAIVNKIVRHLGIALRNKDSSLVSATDPKELERVKEKWCEKKLGISGGDADTAIAATVKEMSADRSKSRVTFYYLVAKNLGKLQAL
;
A
#
# COMPACT_ATOMS: atom_id res chain seq x y z
N MET A 1 -72.13 2.05 25.42
CA MET A 1 -71.98 3.14 24.44
C MET A 1 -70.51 3.53 24.40
N THR A 2 -69.94 3.57 23.18
CA THR A 2 -68.72 4.31 22.76
C THR A 2 -67.43 4.04 23.55
N GLY A 3 -66.31 3.60 23.00
CA GLY A 3 -65.86 3.53 21.62
C GLY A 3 -64.40 3.10 21.66
N ILE A 4 -64.07 2.19 20.76
CA ILE A 4 -62.73 1.82 20.30
C ILE A 4 -62.05 3.01 19.64
N HIS A 5 -60.80 3.29 20.01
CA HIS A 5 -59.68 3.83 19.23
C HIS A 5 -58.76 4.69 20.12
N GLU A 6 -57.53 4.25 20.35
CA GLU A 6 -56.38 4.93 19.73
C GLU A 6 -55.12 4.05 19.80
N LYS A 7 -54.46 3.94 18.65
CA LYS A 7 -53.13 3.35 18.50
C LYS A 7 -52.11 4.37 18.99
N LEU A 8 -51.14 3.94 19.80
CA LEU A 8 -49.90 4.68 19.99
C LEU A 8 -48.71 3.81 19.53
N PRO A 9 -47.77 4.34 18.72
CA PRO A 9 -46.79 3.54 18.01
C PRO A 9 -45.44 3.39 18.73
N LEU A 10 -44.75 2.30 18.39
CA LEU A 10 -43.31 2.13 18.18
C LEU A 10 -42.34 3.13 18.82
N LEU A 11 -41.44 2.62 19.67
CA LEU A 11 -40.06 3.09 19.76
C LEU A 11 -39.12 1.87 19.64
N HIS A 12 -38.70 1.62 18.40
CA HIS A 12 -37.58 0.75 18.06
C HIS A 12 -36.27 1.51 18.26
N ALA A 13 -35.30 0.78 18.82
CA ALA A 13 -33.86 0.85 18.57
C ALA A 13 -33.20 2.25 18.47
N ALA A 14 -32.44 2.59 19.50
CA ALA A 14 -31.41 3.61 19.44
C ALA A 14 -30.43 3.30 18.29
N GLY A 15 -30.49 4.10 17.23
CA GLY A 15 -29.54 4.08 16.14
C GLY A 15 -28.17 4.58 16.61
N ILE A 16 -27.21 3.67 16.70
CA ILE A 16 -25.79 4.02 16.71
C ILE A 16 -25.45 4.45 15.28
N VAL A 17 -25.55 5.75 15.02
CA VAL A 17 -25.10 6.35 13.77
C VAL A 17 -23.57 6.30 13.77
N ARG A 18 -23.00 5.31 13.07
CA ARG A 18 -21.56 5.32 12.77
C ARG A 18 -21.28 6.56 11.91
N PRO A 19 -20.31 7.41 12.28
CA PRO A 19 -19.96 8.51 11.40
C PRO A 19 -19.37 7.93 10.11
N GLN A 20 -20.02 8.21 8.99
CA GLN A 20 -19.49 7.97 7.65
C GLN A 20 -18.19 8.77 7.56
N PHE A 21 -17.05 8.08 7.56
CA PHE A 21 -15.75 8.72 7.35
C PHE A 21 -15.78 9.32 5.95
N ARG A 22 -15.89 10.65 5.88
CA ARG A 22 -15.90 11.38 4.61
C ARG A 22 -14.50 11.25 4.03
N GLU A 23 -14.37 10.40 3.01
CA GLU A 23 -13.15 10.29 2.22
C GLU A 23 -12.92 11.61 1.49
N THR A 24 -12.06 12.45 2.06
CA THR A 24 -11.57 13.63 1.38
C THR A 24 -10.60 13.15 0.30
N LYS A 25 -11.05 13.07 -0.95
CA LYS A 25 -10.13 13.17 -2.10
C LYS A 25 -9.38 14.49 -1.95
N GLN A 26 -8.12 14.42 -1.53
CA GLN A 26 -7.25 15.58 -1.46
C GLN A 26 -6.96 16.07 -2.89
N PRO A 27 -7.19 17.35 -3.22
CA PRO A 27 -6.89 17.86 -4.54
C PRO A 27 -5.42 18.30 -4.62
N GLY A 28 -4.70 17.78 -5.62
CA GLY A 28 -3.64 18.46 -6.38
C GLY A 28 -2.41 18.98 -5.63
N GLY A 29 -1.37 18.14 -5.54
CA GLY A 29 0.03 18.55 -5.61
C GLY A 29 0.74 17.69 -6.67
N LEU A 30 2.01 17.96 -7.00
CA LEU A 30 2.89 17.06 -7.77
C LEU A 30 3.18 15.75 -7.00
N MET A 31 2.13 15.13 -6.48
CA MET A 31 2.11 13.94 -5.66
C MET A 31 2.15 12.76 -6.62
N THR A 32 3.22 11.98 -6.55
CA THR A 32 3.34 10.72 -7.28
C THR A 32 2.09 9.90 -7.03
N ASP A 33 1.32 9.66 -8.09
CA ASP A 33 0.23 8.69 -8.05
C ASP A 33 0.85 7.30 -7.99
N TYR A 34 1.13 6.84 -6.77
CA TYR A 34 1.80 5.57 -6.51
C TYR A 34 0.98 4.39 -7.02
N LEU A 35 -0.36 4.49 -7.00
CA LEU A 35 -1.21 3.43 -7.54
C LEU A 35 -1.03 3.35 -9.06
N ALA A 36 -1.10 4.48 -9.76
CA ALA A 36 -0.89 4.50 -11.20
C ALA A 36 0.51 3.99 -11.59
N ASP A 37 1.54 4.32 -10.80
CA ASP A 37 2.90 3.81 -11.04
C ASP A 37 3.02 2.30 -10.84
N VAL A 38 2.40 1.76 -9.78
CA VAL A 38 2.32 0.32 -9.53
C VAL A 38 1.53 -0.39 -10.63
N GLN A 39 0.43 0.22 -11.10
CA GLN A 39 -0.45 -0.36 -12.12
C GLN A 39 0.19 -0.49 -13.50
N LYS A 40 1.34 0.15 -13.75
CA LYS A 40 2.17 -0.12 -14.93
C LYS A 40 2.70 -1.56 -14.96
N TYR A 41 2.90 -2.15 -13.79
CA TYR A 41 3.44 -3.51 -13.62
C TYR A 41 2.37 -4.51 -13.19
N ASP A 42 1.35 -4.02 -12.49
CA ASP A 42 0.24 -4.84 -12.00
C ASP A 42 -1.08 -4.09 -12.09
N SER A 43 -1.76 -4.23 -13.23
CA SER A 43 -3.03 -3.54 -13.50
C SER A 43 -4.13 -3.88 -12.48
N GLY A 44 -4.02 -5.03 -11.80
CA GLY A 44 -4.94 -5.46 -10.74
C GLY A 44 -4.55 -5.01 -9.33
N ALA A 45 -3.53 -4.16 -9.18
CA ALA A 45 -3.05 -3.73 -7.87
C ALA A 45 -4.15 -3.07 -7.03
N ASP A 46 -4.26 -3.51 -5.79
CA ASP A 46 -5.21 -2.99 -4.81
C ASP A 46 -4.65 -1.70 -4.17
N GLU A 47 -5.41 -0.62 -4.26
CA GLU A 47 -5.08 0.66 -3.66
C GLU A 47 -4.83 0.57 -2.15
N ALA A 48 -5.57 -0.29 -1.43
CA ALA A 48 -5.38 -0.48 0.01
C ALA A 48 -4.01 -1.09 0.32
N ILE A 49 -3.52 -2.00 -0.53
CA ILE A 49 -2.18 -2.59 -0.39
C ILE A 49 -1.11 -1.53 -0.67
N VAL A 50 -1.24 -0.75 -1.74
CA VAL A 50 -0.31 0.34 -2.06
C VAL A 50 -0.26 1.36 -0.91
N ASN A 51 -1.42 1.74 -0.38
CA ASN A 51 -1.52 2.67 0.74
C ASN A 51 -0.86 2.16 2.03
N LYS A 52 -0.89 0.85 2.30
CA LYS A 52 -0.13 0.25 3.43
C LYS A 52 1.38 0.44 3.25
N ILE A 53 1.89 0.27 2.03
CA ILE A 53 3.31 0.47 1.71
C ILE A 53 3.69 1.95 1.85
N VAL A 54 2.87 2.86 1.33
CA VAL A 54 3.07 4.32 1.47
C VAL A 54 3.14 4.72 2.95
N ARG A 55 2.22 4.21 3.78
CA ARG A 55 2.21 4.45 5.23
C ARG A 55 3.45 3.89 5.91
N HIS A 56 3.93 2.71 5.49
CA HIS A 56 5.16 2.12 6.02
C HIS A 56 6.39 2.98 5.71
N LEU A 57 6.50 3.49 4.47
CA LEU A 57 7.66 4.28 4.04
C LEU A 57 7.67 5.69 4.63
N GLY A 58 6.49 6.29 4.84
CA GLY A 58 6.31 7.50 5.64
C GLY A 58 7.28 8.63 5.30
N ILE A 59 8.16 8.98 6.25
CA ILE A 59 9.12 10.09 6.11
C ILE A 59 10.09 9.88 4.94
N ALA A 60 10.43 8.63 4.59
CA ALA A 60 11.34 8.35 3.48
C ALA A 60 10.84 8.93 2.15
N LEU A 61 9.52 8.99 1.95
CA LEU A 61 8.91 9.50 0.72
C LEU A 61 8.98 11.02 0.58
N ARG A 62 9.35 11.76 1.64
CA ARG A 62 9.46 13.22 1.61
C ARG A 62 10.75 13.72 0.97
N ASN A 63 11.75 12.85 0.80
CA ASN A 63 13.02 13.16 0.16
C ASN A 63 13.12 12.39 -1.17
N LYS A 64 13.57 13.05 -2.23
CA LYS A 64 13.64 12.46 -3.58
C LYS A 64 14.48 11.19 -3.62
N ASP A 65 15.70 11.22 -3.09
CA ASP A 65 16.61 10.07 -3.14
C ASP A 65 16.06 8.91 -2.30
N SER A 66 15.44 9.22 -1.17
CA SER A 66 14.75 8.24 -0.31
C SER A 66 13.37 7.82 -0.84
N SER A 67 12.87 8.40 -1.92
CA SER A 67 11.67 7.92 -2.59
C SER A 67 11.99 6.92 -3.71
N LEU A 68 13.27 6.71 -4.02
CA LEU A 68 13.75 5.86 -5.11
C LEU A 68 14.63 4.72 -4.59
N VAL A 69 14.77 3.65 -5.38
CA VAL A 69 15.70 2.55 -5.13
C VAL A 69 16.80 2.57 -6.19
N SER A 70 18.05 2.67 -5.73
CA SER A 70 19.23 2.54 -6.58
C SER A 70 19.55 1.06 -6.81
N ALA A 71 18.94 0.48 -7.85
CA ALA A 71 19.07 -0.95 -8.15
C ALA A 71 20.48 -1.42 -8.55
N THR A 72 21.40 -0.49 -8.80
CA THR A 72 22.81 -0.78 -9.11
C THR A 72 23.74 -0.60 -7.91
N ASP A 73 23.22 -0.13 -6.77
CA ASP A 73 23.99 -0.02 -5.53
C ASP A 73 23.73 -1.26 -4.66
N PRO A 74 24.73 -2.13 -4.45
CA PRO A 74 24.59 -3.32 -3.62
C PRO A 74 24.16 -3.01 -2.18
N LYS A 75 24.61 -1.88 -1.61
CA LYS A 75 24.25 -1.49 -0.23
C LYS A 75 22.80 -1.06 -0.11
N GLU A 76 22.25 -0.50 -1.18
CA GLU A 76 20.82 -0.20 -1.24
C GLU A 76 20.00 -1.49 -1.29
N LEU A 77 20.41 -2.47 -2.12
CA LEU A 77 19.72 -3.75 -2.21
C LEU A 77 19.81 -4.56 -0.91
N GLU A 78 20.96 -4.54 -0.23
CA GLU A 78 21.13 -5.14 1.10
C GLU A 78 20.19 -4.51 2.13
N ARG A 79 20.03 -3.18 2.12
CA ARG A 79 19.07 -2.50 2.99
C ARG A 79 17.63 -2.90 2.69
N VAL A 80 17.26 -3.04 1.42
CA VAL A 80 15.93 -3.55 1.04
C VAL A 80 15.74 -4.97 1.54
N LYS A 81 16.74 -5.85 1.39
CA LYS A 81 16.70 -7.21 1.92
C LYS A 81 16.47 -7.20 3.43
N GLU A 82 17.33 -6.55 4.20
CA GLU A 82 17.24 -6.56 5.67
C GLU A 82 15.97 -5.87 6.21
N LYS A 83 15.63 -4.69 5.70
CA LYS A 83 14.58 -3.87 6.31
C LYS A 83 13.20 -4.22 5.78
N TRP A 84 13.09 -4.47 4.48
CA TRP A 84 11.81 -4.79 3.86
C TRP A 84 11.55 -6.29 3.90
N CYS A 85 12.42 -7.11 3.29
CA CYS A 85 12.17 -8.54 3.17
C CYS A 85 12.22 -9.23 4.53
N GLU A 86 13.32 -9.06 5.27
CA GLU A 86 13.54 -9.79 6.52
C GLU A 86 12.69 -9.22 7.65
N LYS A 87 12.86 -7.93 7.95
CA LYS A 87 12.20 -7.33 9.12
C LYS A 87 10.69 -7.11 8.94
N LYS A 88 10.22 -6.72 7.75
CA LYS A 88 8.79 -6.41 7.52
C LYS A 88 8.01 -7.59 6.93
N LEU A 89 8.58 -8.38 6.03
CA LEU A 89 7.88 -9.53 5.40
C LEU A 89 8.23 -10.89 6.01
N GLY A 90 9.26 -10.96 6.86
CA GLY A 90 9.70 -12.19 7.51
C GLY A 90 10.34 -13.19 6.55
N ILE A 91 10.92 -12.73 5.43
CA ILE A 91 11.61 -13.57 4.44
C ILE A 91 13.08 -13.16 4.35
N SER A 92 13.97 -14.12 4.54
CA SER A 92 15.42 -13.93 4.50
C SER A 92 16.11 -14.84 3.48
N GLY A 93 17.41 -14.65 3.30
CA GLY A 93 18.23 -15.53 2.46
C GLY A 93 17.91 -15.44 0.97
N GLY A 94 18.07 -16.57 0.28
CA GLY A 94 18.04 -16.63 -1.20
C GLY A 94 16.70 -16.26 -1.83
N ASP A 95 15.58 -16.44 -1.12
CA ASP A 95 14.26 -16.04 -1.63
C ASP A 95 14.14 -14.52 -1.72
N ALA A 96 14.66 -13.80 -0.72
CA ALA A 96 14.70 -12.35 -0.73
C ALA A 96 15.61 -11.85 -1.87
N ASP A 97 16.79 -12.46 -2.05
CA ASP A 97 17.70 -12.12 -3.15
C ASP A 97 17.05 -12.33 -4.52
N THR A 98 16.35 -13.46 -4.70
CA THR A 98 15.66 -13.80 -5.94
C THR A 98 14.53 -12.82 -6.24
N ALA A 99 13.70 -12.47 -5.26
CA ALA A 99 12.62 -11.51 -5.44
C ALA A 99 13.12 -10.09 -5.75
N ILE A 100 14.20 -9.66 -5.10
CA ILE A 100 14.85 -8.38 -5.39
C ILE A 100 15.41 -8.38 -6.81
N ALA A 101 16.15 -9.41 -7.21
CA ALA A 101 16.74 -9.51 -8.55
C ALA A 101 15.67 -9.53 -9.65
N ALA A 102 14.57 -10.27 -9.43
CA ALA A 102 13.43 -10.27 -10.34
C ALA A 102 12.82 -8.87 -10.49
N THR A 103 12.62 -8.16 -9.39
CA THR A 103 12.09 -6.79 -9.39
C THR A 103 13.02 -5.80 -10.10
N VAL A 104 14.34 -5.90 -9.87
CA VAL A 104 15.35 -5.08 -10.57
C VAL A 104 15.27 -5.28 -12.08
N LYS A 105 15.13 -6.53 -12.53
CA LYS A 105 14.98 -6.88 -13.94
C LYS A 105 13.69 -6.34 -14.53
N GLU A 106 12.58 -6.50 -13.81
CA GLU A 106 11.25 -6.03 -14.23
C GLU A 106 11.22 -4.50 -14.41
N MET A 107 11.83 -3.76 -13.49
CA MET A 107 11.92 -2.29 -13.56
C MET A 107 13.15 -1.78 -14.34
N SER A 108 13.79 -2.60 -15.18
CA SER A 108 15.05 -2.24 -15.86
C SER A 108 14.90 -1.12 -16.88
N ALA A 109 13.74 -0.99 -17.52
CA ALA A 109 13.43 0.07 -18.48
C ALA A 109 13.28 1.46 -17.80
N ASP A 110 12.98 1.46 -16.50
CA ASP A 110 12.76 2.69 -15.74
C ASP A 110 14.06 3.30 -15.25
N ARG A 111 14.30 4.56 -15.65
CA ARG A 111 15.45 5.36 -15.21
C ARG A 111 15.44 5.61 -13.71
N SER A 112 14.27 5.70 -13.10
CA SER A 112 14.08 5.87 -11.66
C SER A 112 13.10 4.84 -11.15
N LYS A 113 13.46 4.13 -10.08
CA LYS A 113 12.62 3.07 -9.52
C LYS A 113 11.95 3.58 -8.26
N SER A 114 10.66 3.90 -8.34
CA SER A 114 9.85 4.30 -7.19
C SER A 114 9.98 3.26 -6.08
N ARG A 115 10.31 3.67 -4.86
CA ARG A 115 10.47 2.76 -3.73
C ARG A 115 9.16 2.07 -3.36
N VAL A 116 8.02 2.74 -3.53
CA VAL A 116 6.69 2.14 -3.32
C VAL A 116 6.47 1.00 -4.30
N THR A 117 6.71 1.25 -5.59
CA THR A 117 6.54 0.26 -6.67
C THR A 117 7.51 -0.90 -6.52
N PHE A 118 8.77 -0.61 -6.19
CA PHE A 118 9.77 -1.64 -5.90
C PHE A 118 9.35 -2.54 -4.73
N TYR A 119 8.87 -1.95 -3.63
CA TYR A 119 8.44 -2.70 -2.44
C TYR A 119 7.19 -3.54 -2.72
N TYR A 120 6.26 -3.02 -3.52
CA TYR A 120 5.10 -3.75 -3.99
C TYR A 120 5.50 -5.00 -4.79
N LEU A 121 6.36 -4.84 -5.79
CA LEU A 121 6.79 -5.95 -6.65
C LEU A 121 7.60 -7.00 -5.90
N VAL A 122 8.48 -6.60 -4.97
CA VAL A 122 9.17 -7.55 -4.09
C VAL A 122 8.17 -8.34 -3.24
N ALA A 123 7.21 -7.66 -2.61
CA ALA A 123 6.19 -8.34 -1.81
C ALA A 123 5.28 -9.25 -2.65
N LYS A 124 4.99 -8.87 -3.90
CA LYS A 124 4.26 -9.69 -4.89
C LYS A 124 5.04 -10.95 -5.25
N ASN A 125 6.31 -10.81 -5.60
CA ASN A 125 7.21 -11.93 -5.94
C ASN A 125 7.39 -12.92 -4.79
N LEU A 126 7.27 -12.44 -3.55
CA LEU A 126 7.30 -13.26 -2.33
C LEU A 126 5.93 -13.82 -1.91
N GLY A 127 4.84 -13.48 -2.60
CA GLY A 127 3.48 -13.87 -2.19
C GLY A 127 3.03 -13.25 -0.86
N LYS A 128 3.58 -12.10 -0.48
CA LYS A 128 3.40 -11.45 0.83
C LYS A 128 2.53 -10.19 0.81
N LEU A 129 1.87 -9.87 -0.30
CA LEU A 129 1.00 -8.69 -0.40
C LEU A 129 -0.11 -8.66 0.68
N GLN A 130 -0.66 -9.83 1.02
CA GLN A 130 -1.73 -9.94 2.02
C GLN A 130 -1.22 -9.82 3.47
N ALA A 131 0.09 -9.94 3.69
CA ALA A 131 0.72 -9.82 5.01
C ALA A 131 1.08 -8.36 5.40
N LEU A 132 0.79 -7.40 4.52
CA LEU A 132 1.20 -5.99 4.67
C LEU A 132 0.40 -5.20 5.71
#